data_AF-A0A6M7V4F5-F1
#
_entry.id   AF-A0A6M7V4F5-F1
#
_cell.length_a   1.000
_cell.length_b   1.000
_cell.length_c   1.000
_cell.angle_alpha   90.00
_cell.angle_beta   90.00
_cell.angle_gamma   90.00
#
_symmetry.space_group_name_H-M   'P 1'
#
loop_
_entity.id
_entity.type
_entity.pdbx_description
1 polymer ?
#
loop_
_entity_poly.entity_id
_entity_poly.type
_entity_poly.pdbx_seq_one_letter_code
_entity_poly.pdbx_strand_id
1 'polypeptide(L)'
;MEKLFTRIANWVAHITGLPLTFAGCCLIVIVWAVSGPFFGFSDTWQLVINTGTTIITFLMVFLIQNTQNRDGAAIQAKLDELIRVSEGHNHFIGIEHLTESEVEEIRDKCERAAKRHDQRHDEKIATMAAKKVVAQKRPSKKNAA
;
A
#
# COMPACT_ATOMS: atom_id res chain seq x y z
N MET A 1 5.43 25.38 14.19
CA MET A 1 5.15 24.20 15.04
C MET A 1 5.12 22.90 14.26
N GLU A 2 4.53 22.86 13.06
CA GLU A 2 4.49 21.66 12.20
C GLU A 2 5.87 20.99 12.02
N LYS A 3 6.90 21.73 11.60
CA LYS A 3 8.26 21.18 11.41
C LYS A 3 8.84 20.50 12.66
N LEU A 4 8.52 21.00 13.86
CA LEU A 4 8.98 20.42 15.13
C LEU A 4 8.22 19.13 15.43
N PHE A 5 6.89 19.15 15.30
CA PHE A 5 6.05 17.96 15.46
C PHE A 5 6.43 16.87 14.45
N THR A 6 6.61 17.21 13.18
CA THR A 6 7.04 16.26 12.14
C THR A 6 8.42 15.68 12.48
N ARG A 7 9.36 16.47 13.00
CA ARG A 7 10.70 15.98 13.37
C ARG A 7 10.63 15.01 14.54
N ILE A 8 9.84 15.33 15.57
CA ILE A 8 9.61 14.45 16.72
C ILE A 8 8.90 13.18 16.27
N ALA A 9 7.82 13.29 15.49
CA ALA A 9 7.06 12.16 14.99
C ALA A 9 7.92 11.20 14.16
N ASN A 10 8.75 11.71 13.24
CA ASN A 10 9.68 10.87 12.49
C ASN A 10 10.72 10.19 13.36
N TRP A 11 11.26 10.92 14.33
CA TRP A 11 12.27 10.38 15.22
C TRP A 11 11.68 9.26 16.09
N VAL A 12 10.49 9.48 16.66
CA VAL A 12 9.76 8.46 17.40
C VAL A 12 9.41 7.28 16.50
N ALA A 13 8.82 7.50 15.32
CA ALA A 13 8.47 6.44 14.38
C ALA A 13 9.69 5.59 14.00
N HIS A 14 10.82 6.23 13.72
CA HIS A 14 12.05 5.54 13.36
C HIS A 14 12.59 4.70 14.52
N ILE A 15 12.61 5.25 15.74
CA ILE A 15 13.03 4.54 16.94
C ILE A 15 12.09 3.38 17.25
N THR A 16 10.78 3.59 17.21
CA THR A 16 9.80 2.52 17.47
C THR A 16 9.85 1.38 16.46
N GLY A 17 10.34 1.63 15.24
CA GLY A 17 10.52 0.61 14.21
C GLY A 17 11.81 -0.22 14.33
N LEU A 18 12.74 0.16 15.23
CA LEU A 18 14.01 -0.56 15.41
C LEU A 18 13.81 -1.82 16.28
N PRO A 19 14.38 -2.99 15.90
CA PRO A 19 14.30 -4.22 16.69
C PRO A 19 14.81 -4.09 18.13
N LEU A 20 15.81 -3.22 18.34
CA LEU A 20 16.36 -2.92 19.67
C LEU A 20 15.33 -2.26 20.60
N THR A 21 14.46 -1.42 20.05
CA THR A 21 13.40 -0.76 20.82
C THR A 21 12.36 -1.79 21.27
N PHE A 22 12.00 -2.74 20.40
CA PHE A 22 11.15 -3.86 20.77
C PHE A 22 11.76 -4.69 21.91
N ALA A 23 13.05 -5.03 21.81
CA ALA A 23 13.76 -5.73 22.89
C ALA A 23 13.75 -4.93 24.21
N GLY A 24 13.93 -3.60 24.14
CA GLY A 24 13.82 -2.71 25.29
C GLY A 24 12.40 -2.70 25.91
N CYS A 25 11.35 -2.65 25.08
CA CYS A 25 9.97 -2.76 25.55
C CYS A 25 9.70 -4.10 26.23
N CYS A 26 10.18 -5.22 25.66
CA CYS A 26 10.08 -6.54 26.30
C CYS A 26 10.79 -6.56 27.66
N LEU A 27 11.98 -5.95 27.76
CA LEU A 27 12.72 -5.86 29.02
C LEU A 27 11.94 -5.05 30.07
N ILE A 28 11.31 -3.93 29.69
CA ILE A 28 10.45 -3.15 30.58
C ILE A 28 9.29 -4.01 31.11
N VAL A 29 8.64 -4.78 30.23
CA VAL A 29 7.55 -5.68 30.63
C VAL A 29 8.04 -6.76 31.60
N ILE A 30 9.23 -7.33 31.36
CA ILE A 30 9.84 -8.33 32.25
C ILE A 30 10.15 -7.71 33.62
N VAL A 31 10.77 -6.52 33.65
CA VAL A 31 11.07 -5.81 34.91
C VAL A 31 9.80 -5.51 35.69
N TRP A 32 8.74 -5.06 35.01
CA TRP A 32 7.43 -4.86 35.63
C TRP A 32 6.86 -6.18 36.18
N ALA A 33 6.91 -7.28 35.42
CA ALA A 33 6.42 -8.58 35.86
C ALA A 33 7.17 -9.08 37.11
N VAL A 34 8.50 -8.95 37.14
CA VAL A 34 9.35 -9.33 38.27
C VAL A 34 9.16 -8.42 39.49
N SER A 35 8.72 -7.17 39.31
CA SER A 35 8.37 -6.31 40.44
C SER A 35 7.04 -6.70 41.10
N GLY A 36 6.16 -7.42 40.39
CA GLY A 36 4.84 -7.85 40.88
C GLY A 36 4.83 -8.53 42.26
N PRO A 37 5.68 -9.55 42.52
CA PRO A 37 5.79 -10.19 43.83
C PRO A 37 6.13 -9.24 44.98
N PHE A 38 6.97 -8.22 44.74
CA PHE A 38 7.33 -7.22 45.76
C PHE A 38 6.16 -6.31 46.13
N PHE A 39 5.24 -6.09 45.20
CA PHE A 39 4.03 -5.28 45.39
C PHE A 39 2.76 -6.11 45.63
N GLY A 40 2.91 -7.43 45.86
CA GLY A 40 1.78 -8.34 46.09
C GLY A 40 0.76 -8.38 44.95
N PHE A 41 1.19 -8.11 43.71
CA PHE A 41 0.31 -7.97 42.54
C PHE A 41 -0.86 -6.99 42.74
N SER A 42 -0.64 -5.92 43.50
CA SER A 42 -1.65 -4.92 43.84
C SER A 42 -2.32 -4.26 42.63
N ASP A 43 -3.53 -3.72 42.85
CA ASP A 43 -4.27 -2.96 41.83
C ASP A 43 -3.47 -1.75 41.32
N THR A 44 -2.71 -1.07 42.19
CA THR A 44 -1.85 0.05 41.78
C THR A 44 -0.74 -0.40 40.84
N TRP A 45 -0.13 -1.57 41.08
CA TRP A 45 0.90 -2.13 40.21
C TRP A 45 0.37 -2.48 38.81
N GLN A 46 -0.85 -3.01 38.72
CA GLN A 46 -1.54 -3.27 37.45
C GLN A 46 -1.97 -1.97 36.76
N LEU A 47 -2.49 -1.01 37.53
CA LEU A 47 -2.96 0.28 37.03
C LEU A 47 -1.83 1.03 36.30
N VAL A 48 -0.61 1.06 36.87
CA VAL A 48 0.52 1.79 36.30
C VAL A 48 0.85 1.32 34.87
N ILE A 49 0.95 0.00 34.63
CA ILE A 49 1.27 -0.49 33.29
C ILE A 49 0.11 -0.29 32.32
N ASN A 50 -1.13 -0.48 32.79
CA ASN A 50 -2.31 -0.38 31.95
C ASN A 50 -2.54 1.08 31.52
N THR A 51 -2.54 2.00 32.47
CA THR A 51 -2.67 3.43 32.22
C THR A 51 -1.52 3.95 31.36
N GLY A 52 -0.28 3.56 31.66
CA GLY A 52 0.89 3.98 30.89
C GLY A 52 0.83 3.51 29.43
N THR A 53 0.56 2.22 29.22
CA THR A 53 0.47 1.65 27.87
C THR A 53 -0.70 2.24 27.09
N THR A 54 -1.83 2.51 27.74
CA THR A 54 -2.99 3.14 27.10
C THR A 54 -2.66 4.55 26.60
N ILE A 55 -2.03 5.39 27.43
CA ILE A 55 -1.60 6.74 27.03
C ILE A 55 -0.60 6.67 25.87
N ILE A 56 0.42 5.81 25.98
CA ILE A 56 1.42 5.62 24.92
C ILE A 56 0.75 5.18 23.62
N THR A 57 -0.15 4.20 23.68
CA THR A 57 -0.88 3.70 22.51
C THR A 57 -1.73 4.79 21.87
N PHE A 58 -2.46 5.57 22.67
CA PHE A 58 -3.26 6.68 22.18
C PHE A 58 -2.40 7.72 21.45
N LEU A 59 -1.27 8.13 22.05
CA LEU A 59 -0.32 9.02 21.40
C LEU A 59 0.28 8.39 20.12
N MET A 60 0.59 7.09 20.16
CA MET A 60 1.16 6.35 19.04
C MET A 60 0.22 6.34 17.84
N VAL A 61 -1.10 6.20 18.05
CA VAL A 61 -2.09 6.29 16.96
C VAL A 61 -1.96 7.60 16.20
N PHE A 62 -1.88 8.75 16.89
CA PHE A 62 -1.71 10.05 16.23
C PHE A 62 -0.35 10.18 15.53
N LEU A 63 0.72 9.67 16.14
CA LEU A 63 2.05 9.69 15.53
C LEU A 63 2.12 8.85 14.26
N ILE A 64 1.53 7.65 14.30
CA ILE A 64 1.41 6.75 13.16
C ILE A 64 0.57 7.42 12.08
N GLN A 65 -0.61 7.95 12.41
CA GLN A 65 -1.48 8.63 11.43
C GLN A 65 -0.79 9.81 10.77
N ASN A 66 -0.08 10.65 11.52
CA ASN A 66 0.65 11.78 10.95
C ASN A 66 1.77 11.32 10.00
N THR A 67 2.52 10.29 10.40
CA THR A 67 3.61 9.76 9.59
C THR A 67 3.06 9.10 8.32
N GLN A 68 2.03 8.26 8.46
CA GLN A 68 1.36 7.59 7.34
C GLN A 68 0.71 8.59 6.38
N ASN A 69 0.02 9.62 6.87
CA ASN A 69 -0.61 10.64 6.02
C ASN A 69 0.43 11.38 5.18
N ARG A 70 1.55 11.78 5.79
CA ARG A 70 2.62 12.47 5.08
C ARG A 70 3.34 11.56 4.08
N ASP A 71 3.65 10.32 4.49
CA ASP A 71 4.34 9.38 3.61
C ASP A 71 3.43 8.95 2.44
N GLY A 72 2.12 8.85 2.67
CA GLY A 72 1.11 8.65 1.62
C GLY A 72 1.10 9.77 0.59
N ALA A 73 1.05 11.04 1.02
CA ALA A 73 1.12 12.20 0.12
C ALA A 73 2.45 12.24 -0.67
N ALA A 74 3.57 11.87 -0.03
CA ALA A 74 4.86 11.81 -0.71
C ALA A 74 4.94 10.69 -1.76
N ILE A 75 4.28 9.55 -1.52
CA ILE A 75 4.16 8.46 -2.49
C ILE A 75 3.30 8.90 -3.68
N GLN A 76 2.14 9.53 -3.42
CA GLN A 76 1.27 10.07 -4.46
C GLN A 76 2.00 11.07 -5.36
N ALA A 77 2.70 12.06 -4.78
CA ALA A 77 3.46 13.03 -5.56
C ALA A 77 4.55 12.39 -6.45
N LYS A 78 5.20 11.32 -5.98
CA LYS A 78 6.18 10.57 -6.79
C LYS A 78 5.51 9.80 -7.93
N LEU A 79 4.33 9.21 -7.69
CA LEU A 79 3.55 8.51 -8.70
C LEU A 79 3.00 9.48 -9.75
N ASP A 80 2.52 10.64 -9.33
CA ASP A 80 2.06 11.71 -10.22
C ASP A 80 3.17 12.17 -11.16
N GLU A 81 4.39 12.35 -10.64
CA GLU A 81 5.54 12.67 -11.47
C GLU A 81 5.85 11.56 -12.48
N LEU A 82 5.80 10.29 -12.08
CA LEU A 82 6.00 9.15 -12.99
C LEU A 82 4.92 9.07 -14.07
N ILE A 83 3.65 9.32 -13.73
CA ILE A 83 2.56 9.39 -14.72
C ILE A 83 2.80 10.54 -15.69
N ARG A 84 3.15 11.73 -15.17
CA ARG A 84 3.38 12.93 -15.97
C ARG A 84 4.47 12.76 -17.03
N VAL A 85 5.51 11.98 -16.73
CA VAL A 85 6.66 11.75 -17.65
C VAL A 85 6.56 10.46 -18.46
N SER A 86 5.53 9.64 -18.25
CA SER A 86 5.31 8.36 -18.96
C SER A 86 4.13 8.44 -19.93
N GLU A 87 3.82 7.34 -20.60
CA GLU A 87 2.59 7.19 -21.41
C GLU A 87 1.34 6.92 -20.54
N GLY A 88 1.43 7.15 -19.23
CA GLY A 88 0.29 7.08 -18.32
C GLY A 88 -0.75 8.15 -18.63
N HIS A 89 -2.04 7.85 -18.40
CA HIS A 89 -3.08 8.85 -18.57
C HIS A 89 -3.05 9.86 -17.42
N ASN A 90 -2.80 11.15 -17.71
CA ASN A 90 -2.77 12.22 -16.71
C ASN A 90 -4.06 12.37 -15.88
N HIS A 91 -5.17 11.76 -16.30
CA HIS A 91 -6.41 11.71 -15.52
C HIS A 91 -6.27 10.94 -14.19
N PHE A 92 -5.21 10.14 -14.02
CA PHE A 92 -4.89 9.47 -12.74
C PHE A 92 -4.14 10.35 -11.73
N ILE A 93 -3.68 11.53 -12.14
CA ILE A 93 -2.99 12.46 -11.24
C ILE A 93 -4.01 13.11 -10.32
N GLY A 94 -3.79 13.03 -9.00
CA GLY A 94 -4.65 13.67 -7.99
C GLY A 94 -6.00 12.97 -7.76
N ILE A 95 -6.13 11.68 -8.10
CA ILE A 95 -7.39 10.93 -7.91
C ILE A 95 -7.81 10.80 -6.44
N GLU A 96 -6.89 10.94 -5.50
CA GLU A 96 -7.14 10.91 -4.05
C GLU A 96 -7.98 12.09 -3.54
N HIS A 97 -8.14 13.13 -4.36
CA HIS A 97 -9.01 14.27 -4.06
C HIS A 97 -10.45 14.07 -4.55
N LEU A 98 -10.70 13.01 -5.33
CA LEU A 98 -12.03 12.67 -5.81
C LEU A 98 -12.84 11.95 -4.73
N THR A 99 -14.16 11.97 -4.88
CA THR A 99 -15.04 11.16 -4.04
C THR A 99 -14.89 9.68 -4.36
N GLU A 100 -15.25 8.81 -3.40
CA GLU A 100 -15.16 7.36 -3.59
C GLU A 100 -15.94 6.87 -4.82
N SER A 101 -17.11 7.45 -5.08
CA SER A 101 -17.92 7.14 -6.28
C SER A 101 -17.22 7.50 -7.59
N GLU A 102 -16.50 8.63 -7.62
CA GLU A 102 -15.75 9.08 -8.81
C GLU A 102 -14.52 8.19 -9.04
N VAL A 103 -13.80 7.82 -7.98
CA VAL A 103 -12.68 6.87 -8.06
C VAL A 103 -13.16 5.51 -8.56
N GLU A 104 -14.32 5.03 -8.08
CA GLU A 104 -14.93 3.79 -8.53
C GLU A 104 -15.26 3.84 -10.02
N GLU A 105 -15.83 4.95 -10.51
CA GLU A 105 -16.13 5.11 -11.94
C GLU A 105 -14.88 5.02 -12.81
N ILE A 106 -13.77 5.63 -12.37
CA ILE A 106 -12.48 5.56 -13.07
C ILE A 106 -11.97 4.11 -13.07
N ARG A 107 -12.03 3.43 -11.93
CA ARG A 107 -11.63 2.01 -11.81
C ARG A 107 -12.42 1.12 -12.75
N ASP A 108 -13.74 1.31 -12.80
CA ASP A 108 -14.65 0.58 -13.67
C ASP A 108 -14.32 0.77 -15.15
N LYS A 109 -14.03 2.02 -15.56
CA LYS A 109 -13.60 2.33 -16.93
C LYS A 109 -12.30 1.62 -17.29
N CYS A 110 -11.34 1.59 -16.36
CA CYS A 110 -10.05 0.92 -16.55
C CYS A 110 -10.19 -0.59 -16.69
N GLU A 111 -10.95 -1.22 -15.80
CA GLU A 111 -11.21 -2.66 -15.88
C GLU A 111 -11.91 -3.05 -17.18
N ARG A 112 -12.90 -2.26 -17.59
CA ARG A 112 -13.59 -2.50 -18.87
C ARG A 112 -12.65 -2.32 -20.06
N ALA A 113 -11.73 -1.34 -20.01
CA ALA A 113 -10.72 -1.16 -21.05
C ALA A 113 -9.74 -2.35 -21.12
N ALA A 114 -9.25 -2.83 -19.98
CA ALA A 114 -8.38 -4.00 -19.89
C ALA A 114 -9.06 -5.26 -20.44
N LYS A 115 -10.30 -5.56 -19.97
CA LYS A 115 -11.08 -6.70 -20.46
C LYS A 115 -11.29 -6.67 -21.98
N ARG A 116 -11.56 -5.49 -22.57
CA ARG A 116 -11.68 -5.34 -24.03
C ARG A 116 -10.37 -5.58 -24.76
N HIS A 117 -9.24 -5.17 -24.17
CA HIS A 117 -7.92 -5.39 -24.76
C HIS A 117 -7.60 -6.89 -24.81
N ASP A 118 -7.85 -7.62 -23.71
CA ASP A 118 -7.61 -9.06 -23.61
C ASP A 118 -8.48 -9.84 -24.59
N GLN A 119 -9.78 -9.54 -24.66
CA GLN A 119 -10.70 -10.16 -25.63
C GLN A 119 -10.25 -9.95 -27.09
N ARG A 120 -9.83 -8.72 -27.43
CA ARG A 120 -9.31 -8.42 -28.78
C ARG A 120 -8.00 -9.14 -29.06
N HIS A 121 -7.17 -9.34 -28.06
CA HIS A 121 -5.91 -10.08 -28.19
C HIS A 121 -6.18 -11.56 -28.47
N ASP A 122 -7.10 -12.18 -27.72
CA ASP A 122 -7.50 -13.58 -27.92
C ASP A 122 -8.17 -13.81 -29.29
N GLU A 123 -9.05 -12.89 -29.71
CA GLU A 123 -9.71 -12.96 -31.02
C GLU A 123 -8.68 -12.85 -32.17
N LYS A 124 -7.68 -11.97 -32.03
CA LYS A 124 -6.56 -11.83 -32.98
C LYS A 124 -5.71 -13.09 -33.04
N ILE A 125 -5.41 -13.71 -31.90
CA ILE A 125 -4.66 -14.98 -31.85
C ILE A 125 -5.45 -16.09 -32.56
N ALA A 126 -6.75 -16.21 -32.27
CA ALA A 126 -7.62 -17.21 -32.87
C ALA A 126 -7.73 -17.04 -34.39
N THR A 127 -7.92 -15.81 -34.87
CA THR A 127 -7.97 -15.52 -36.31
C THR A 127 -6.63 -15.74 -37.00
N MET A 128 -5.50 -15.39 -36.37
CA MET A 128 -4.17 -15.70 -36.92
C MET A 128 -3.90 -17.20 -37.00
N ALA A 129 -4.29 -17.97 -35.98
CA ALA A 129 -4.18 -19.42 -35.97
C ALA A 129 -5.05 -20.04 -37.09
N ALA A 130 -6.31 -19.61 -37.22
CA ALA A 130 -7.21 -20.07 -38.28
C ALA A 130 -6.65 -19.76 -39.68
N LYS A 131 -6.13 -18.54 -39.90
CA LYS A 131 -5.53 -18.15 -41.18
C LYS A 131 -4.28 -18.98 -41.51
N LYS A 132 -3.47 -19.34 -40.51
CA LYS A 132 -2.29 -20.22 -40.67
C LYS A 132 -2.71 -21.64 -41.06
N VAL A 133 -3.74 -22.20 -40.41
CA VAL A 133 -4.29 -23.52 -40.75
C VAL A 133 -4.85 -23.54 -42.18
N VAL A 134 -5.57 -22.48 -42.59
CA VAL A 134 -6.12 -22.35 -43.96
C VAL A 134 -5.01 -22.19 -45.01
N ALA A 135 -3.96 -21.41 -44.71
CA ALA A 135 -2.82 -21.22 -45.60
C ALA A 135 -2.02 -22.53 -45.78
N GLN A 136 -1.87 -23.32 -44.73
CA GLN A 136 -1.18 -24.62 -44.77
C GLN A 136 -1.98 -25.69 -45.53
N LYS A 137 -3.31 -25.52 -45.67
CA LYS A 137 -4.21 -26.44 -46.37
C LYS A 137 -4.42 -26.10 -47.85
N ARG A 138 -3.92 -24.97 -48.37
CA ARG A 138 -4.00 -24.61 -49.80
C ARG A 138 -2.91 -25.36 -50.59
N PRO A 139 -3.26 -26.35 -51.44
CA PRO A 139 -2.26 -27.05 -52.24
C PRO A 139 -1.76 -26.14 -53.36
N SER A 140 -0.46 -26.24 -53.66
CA SER A 140 0.21 -25.60 -54.79
C SER A 140 -0.42 -26.05 -56.12
N LYS A 141 -1.49 -25.39 -56.56
CA LYS A 141 -1.93 -25.45 -57.97
C LYS A 141 -1.09 -24.46 -58.78
N LYS A 142 0.15 -24.82 -59.08
CA LYS A 142 0.87 -24.32 -60.25
C LYS A 142 1.63 -25.47 -60.88
N ASN A 143 1.46 -25.55 -62.20
CA ASN A 143 2.15 -26.37 -63.19
C ASN A 143 1.63 -27.79 -63.38
N ALA A 144 0.83 -27.98 -64.43
CA ALA A 144 1.33 -28.64 -65.64
C ALA A 144 0.42 -28.24 -66.80
N ALA A 145 1.08 -27.69 -67.83
CA ALA A 145 0.54 -27.39 -69.14
C ALA A 145 0.38 -28.67 -69.97
#